data_AF-A0A6P0W3J5-F1
#
_entry.id   AF-A0A6P0W3J5-F1
#
_cell.length_a   1.000
_cell.length_b   1.000
_cell.length_c   1.000
_cell.angle_alpha   90.00
_cell.angle_beta   90.00
_cell.angle_gamma   90.00
#
_symmetry.space_group_name_H-M   'P 1'
#
loop_
_entity.id
_entity.type
_entity.pdbx_description
1 polymer ?
#
loop_
_entity_poly.entity_id
_entity_poly.type
_entity_poly.pdbx_seq_one_letter_code
_entity_poly.pdbx_strand_id
1 'polypeptide(L)'
;LSLDKDLTPPLRNNSQRKQATAQLPDSFWREQLEAMSPAWLTRLDQAATQVNEDLIIELIEEIPDTQSSLAEALRDLVDDFRLDIILYLTQLISDK
;
A
#
# COMPACT_ATOMS: atom_id res chain seq x y z
N LEU A 1 -42.26 11.21 12.62
CA LEU A 1 -41.66 11.55 13.93
C LEU A 1 -40.96 10.29 14.43
N SER A 2 -39.71 10.41 14.89
CA SER A 2 -38.75 9.36 15.34
C SER A 2 -38.21 8.49 14.20
N LEU A 3 -36.93 8.55 13.78
CA LEU A 3 -35.65 8.70 14.49
C LEU A 3 -35.46 7.65 15.59
N ASP A 4 -34.69 6.59 15.30
CA ASP A 4 -33.40 6.31 15.96
C ASP A 4 -32.79 4.96 15.53
N LYS A 5 -31.47 5.00 15.29
CA LYS A 5 -30.46 3.95 15.50
C LYS A 5 -30.67 2.55 14.87
N ASP A 6 -29.95 2.32 13.76
CA ASP A 6 -28.88 1.32 13.81
C ASP A 6 -27.82 1.64 12.74
N LEU A 7 -26.96 2.60 13.08
CA LEU A 7 -25.64 2.75 12.45
C LEU A 7 -24.76 1.61 12.99
N THR A 8 -25.03 0.37 12.57
CA THR A 8 -23.95 -0.60 12.49
C THR A 8 -23.22 -0.31 11.19
N PRO A 9 -22.00 0.26 11.21
CA PRO A 9 -21.14 0.13 10.05
C PRO A 9 -21.05 -1.37 9.74
N PRO A 10 -21.21 -1.81 8.48
CA PRO A 10 -21.12 -3.22 8.16
C PRO A 10 -19.80 -3.72 8.73
N LEU A 11 -19.88 -4.70 9.62
CA LEU A 11 -18.73 -5.39 10.19
C LEU A 11 -17.81 -5.72 9.01
N ARG A 12 -16.71 -4.97 8.91
CA ARG A 12 -15.76 -5.01 7.79
C ARG A 12 -15.13 -6.41 7.80
N ASN A 13 -15.73 -7.28 7.01
CA ASN A 13 -15.48 -8.71 7.06
C ASN A 13 -14.05 -8.99 6.61
N ASN A 14 -13.21 -9.38 7.57
CA ASN A 14 -11.78 -9.62 7.39
C ASN A 14 -11.47 -10.89 6.57
N SER A 15 -12.48 -11.45 5.89
CA SER A 15 -12.36 -12.59 4.97
C SER A 15 -12.28 -12.20 3.49
N GLN A 16 -12.54 -10.93 3.13
CA GLN A 16 -12.38 -10.42 1.76
C GLN A 16 -11.08 -9.61 1.54
N ARG A 17 -10.31 -9.31 2.61
CA ARG A 17 -9.03 -8.58 2.50
C ARG A 17 -7.90 -9.39 1.86
N LYS A 18 -7.92 -10.71 1.96
CA LYS A 18 -6.78 -11.56 1.57
C LYS A 18 -6.36 -11.51 0.08
N GLN A 19 -7.04 -10.77 -0.79
CA GLN A 19 -6.73 -10.74 -2.23
C GLN A 19 -6.93 -9.37 -2.92
N ALA A 20 -7.21 -8.28 -2.20
CA ALA A 20 -7.55 -7.02 -2.86
C ALA A 20 -6.34 -6.32 -3.50
N THR A 21 -5.17 -6.40 -2.88
CA THR A 21 -3.96 -5.66 -3.32
C THR A 21 -3.09 -6.43 -4.29
N ALA A 22 -3.12 -7.76 -4.24
CA ALA A 22 -2.53 -8.62 -5.26
C ALA A 22 -3.25 -8.55 -6.62
N GLN A 23 -4.39 -7.87 -6.71
CA GLN A 23 -5.19 -7.70 -7.93
C GLN A 23 -5.21 -6.26 -8.46
N LEU A 24 -4.50 -5.33 -7.81
CA LEU A 24 -4.38 -3.96 -8.33
C LEU A 24 -3.57 -3.99 -9.64
N PRO A 25 -4.04 -3.32 -10.70
CA PRO A 25 -3.33 -3.31 -11.97
C PRO A 25 -2.00 -2.58 -11.84
N ASP A 26 -0.99 -3.01 -12.60
CA ASP A 26 0.34 -2.36 -12.62
C ASP A 26 0.25 -0.86 -12.92
N SER A 27 -0.78 -0.43 -13.67
CA SER A 27 -1.05 0.99 -13.94
C SER A 27 -1.37 1.79 -12.67
N PHE A 28 -2.13 1.21 -11.74
CA PHE A 28 -2.43 1.85 -10.45
C PHE A 28 -1.13 2.06 -9.67
N TRP A 29 -0.32 1.02 -9.53
CA TRP A 29 0.95 1.12 -8.80
C TRP A 29 1.88 2.12 -9.44
N ARG A 30 2.01 2.10 -10.77
CA ARG A 30 2.81 3.07 -11.50
C ARG A 30 2.35 4.50 -11.25
N GLU A 31 1.07 4.80 -11.42
CA GLU A 31 0.54 6.15 -11.23
C GLU A 31 0.76 6.65 -9.79
N GLN A 32 0.52 5.80 -8.80
CA GLN A 32 0.68 6.15 -7.38
C GLN A 32 2.14 6.31 -6.99
N LEU A 33 3.03 5.42 -7.45
CA LEU A 33 4.45 5.46 -7.14
C LEU A 33 5.17 6.56 -7.94
N GLU A 34 4.79 6.84 -9.19
CA GLU A 34 5.31 7.99 -9.96
C GLU A 34 4.87 9.34 -9.37
N ALA A 35 3.75 9.39 -8.65
CA ALA A 35 3.34 10.56 -7.88
C ALA A 35 4.21 10.79 -6.62
N MET A 36 4.94 9.77 -6.16
CA MET A 36 5.88 9.89 -5.06
C MET A 36 7.23 10.47 -5.53
N SER A 37 7.99 11.02 -4.58
CA SER A 37 9.34 11.51 -4.87
C SER A 37 10.28 10.36 -5.24
N PRO A 38 11.19 10.53 -6.21
CA PRO A 38 12.17 9.49 -6.57
C PRO A 38 13.04 9.08 -5.37
N ALA A 39 13.31 9.99 -4.44
CA ALA A 39 14.05 9.68 -3.21
C ALA A 39 13.29 8.71 -2.29
N TRP A 40 11.96 8.83 -2.24
CA TRP A 40 11.11 7.92 -1.47
C TRP A 40 11.07 6.54 -2.12
N LEU A 41 10.97 6.47 -3.46
CA LEU A 41 11.02 5.21 -4.21
C LEU A 41 12.34 4.45 -3.99
N THR A 42 13.48 5.15 -4.00
CA THR A 42 14.77 4.53 -3.69
C THR A 42 14.82 3.97 -2.27
N ARG A 43 14.25 4.67 -1.28
CA ARG A 43 14.18 4.15 0.09
C ARG A 43 13.29 2.92 0.18
N LEU A 44 12.14 2.92 -0.51
CA LEU A 44 11.23 1.77 -0.56
C LEU A 44 11.90 0.56 -1.21
N ASP A 45 12.62 0.76 -2.33
CA ASP A 45 13.39 -0.29 -3.01
C ASP A 45 14.46 -0.89 -2.10
N GLN A 46 15.21 -0.05 -1.41
CA GLN A 46 16.23 -0.47 -0.46
C GLN A 46 15.63 -1.21 0.74
N ALA A 47 14.48 -0.75 1.23
CA ALA A 47 13.78 -1.39 2.34
C ALA A 47 13.27 -2.78 1.93
N ALA A 48 12.67 -2.90 0.75
CA ALA A 48 12.20 -4.17 0.20
C ALA A 48 13.37 -5.14 -0.11
N THR A 49 14.48 -4.64 -0.66
CA THR A 49 15.70 -5.43 -0.90
C THR A 49 16.30 -5.98 0.40
N GLN A 50 16.25 -5.19 1.48
CA GLN A 50 16.74 -5.59 2.80
C GLN A 50 15.70 -6.41 3.59
N VAL A 51 14.49 -6.63 3.03
CA VAL A 51 13.36 -7.25 3.73
C VAL A 51 13.09 -6.53 5.06
N ASN A 52 13.28 -5.21 5.07
CA ASN A 52 13.15 -4.37 6.25
C ASN A 52 11.71 -3.86 6.35
N GLU A 53 10.87 -4.67 6.99
CA GLU A 53 9.46 -4.38 7.19
C GLU A 53 9.23 -3.09 7.97
N ASP A 54 10.01 -2.86 9.05
CA ASP A 54 9.90 -1.66 9.88
C ASP A 54 10.10 -0.38 9.05
N LEU A 55 11.13 -0.36 8.19
CA LEU A 55 11.39 0.78 7.32
C LEU A 55 10.29 0.98 6.27
N ILE A 56 9.69 -0.09 5.75
CA ILE A 56 8.56 0.02 4.82
C ILE A 56 7.35 0.60 5.54
N ILE A 57 7.08 0.17 6.78
CA ILE A 57 6.01 0.72 7.61
C ILE A 57 6.23 2.21 7.87
N GLU A 58 7.44 2.63 8.24
CA GLU A 58 7.79 4.04 8.41
C GLU A 58 7.53 4.85 7.12
N LEU A 59 7.95 4.31 5.97
CA LEU A 59 7.73 4.96 4.67
C LEU A 59 6.24 5.07 4.31
N ILE A 60 5.41 4.09 4.70
CA ILE A 60 3.96 4.12 4.53
C ILE A 60 3.34 5.23 5.39
N GLU A 61 3.85 5.45 6.61
CA GLU A 61 3.39 6.50 7.50
C GLU A 61 3.78 7.91 7.03
N GLU A 62 4.83 8.04 6.21
CA GLU A 62 5.20 9.29 5.53
C GLU A 62 4.28 9.66 4.36
N ILE A 63 3.42 8.74 3.90
CA ILE A 63 2.52 8.98 2.76
C ILE A 63 1.44 9.99 3.17
N PRO A 64 1.22 11.06 2.39
CA PRO A 64 0.16 12.03 2.70
C PRO A 64 -1.22 11.39 2.62
N ASP A 65 -2.17 11.88 3.43
CA ASP A 65 -3.57 11.39 3.47
C ASP A 65 -4.26 11.42 2.10
N THR A 66 -3.82 12.29 1.19
CA THR A 66 -4.29 12.36 -0.20
C THR A 66 -4.00 11.10 -1.01
N GLN A 67 -3.04 10.29 -0.56
CA GLN A 67 -2.64 9.02 -1.16
C GLN A 67 -2.91 7.84 -0.21
N SER A 68 -3.96 7.93 0.61
CA SER A 68 -4.37 6.86 1.53
C SER A 68 -4.55 5.51 0.84
N SER A 69 -4.98 5.49 -0.42
CA SER A 69 -5.11 4.27 -1.22
C SER A 69 -3.76 3.57 -1.47
N LEU A 70 -2.67 4.32 -1.67
CA LEU A 70 -1.32 3.76 -1.80
C LEU A 70 -0.86 3.20 -0.45
N ALA A 71 -1.10 3.94 0.63
CA ALA A 71 -0.71 3.54 1.98
C ALA A 71 -1.42 2.24 2.40
N GLU A 72 -2.73 2.14 2.20
CA GLU A 72 -3.51 0.92 2.47
C GLU A 72 -3.02 -0.23 1.59
N ALA A 73 -2.74 0.02 0.31
CA ALA A 73 -2.29 -1.01 -0.60
C ALA A 73 -0.90 -1.58 -0.22
N LEU A 74 0.05 -0.71 0.16
CA LEU A 74 1.37 -1.13 0.64
C LEU A 74 1.29 -1.83 1.98
N ARG A 75 0.45 -1.36 2.90
CA ARG A 75 0.23 -1.99 4.21
C ARG A 75 -0.29 -3.41 4.06
N ASP A 76 -1.26 -3.62 3.18
CA ASP A 76 -1.77 -4.96 2.88
C ASP A 76 -0.70 -5.88 2.26
N LEU A 77 0.23 -5.34 1.44
CA LEU A 77 1.36 -6.12 0.93
C LEU A 77 2.32 -6.52 2.05
N VAL A 78 2.61 -5.59 2.97
CA VAL A 78 3.43 -5.88 4.16
C VAL A 78 2.77 -6.94 5.04
N ASP A 79 1.48 -6.77 5.35
CA ASP A 79 0.71 -7.71 6.17
C ASP A 79 0.62 -9.13 5.55
N ASP A 80 0.69 -9.23 4.22
CA ASP A 80 0.74 -10.51 3.48
C ASP A 80 2.18 -11.01 3.24
N PHE A 81 3.19 -10.36 3.84
CA PHE A 81 4.62 -10.62 3.63
C PHE A 81 5.06 -10.55 2.16
N ARG A 82 4.33 -9.80 1.32
CA ARG A 82 4.57 -9.62 -0.12
C ARG A 82 5.59 -8.52 -0.40
N LEU A 83 6.69 -8.54 0.34
CA LEU A 83 7.81 -7.62 0.12
C LEU A 83 8.44 -7.82 -1.26
N ASP A 84 8.36 -9.04 -1.81
CA ASP A 84 8.76 -9.33 -3.19
C ASP A 84 7.96 -8.53 -4.23
N ILE A 85 6.66 -8.28 -4.00
CA ILE A 85 5.89 -7.42 -4.91
C ILE A 85 6.36 -5.98 -4.80
N ILE A 86 6.55 -5.49 -3.58
CA ILE A 86 7.01 -4.11 -3.35
C ILE A 86 8.33 -3.88 -4.10
N LEU A 87 9.27 -4.83 -3.98
CA LEU A 87 10.53 -4.81 -4.72
C LEU A 87 10.33 -4.83 -6.24
N TYR A 88 9.46 -5.70 -6.74
CA TYR A 88 9.14 -5.76 -8.17
C TYR A 88 8.59 -4.41 -8.68
N LEU A 89 7.67 -3.79 -7.94
CA LEU A 89 7.05 -2.52 -8.31
C LEU A 89 8.05 -1.36 -8.29
N THR A 90 8.94 -1.30 -7.31
CA THR A 90 9.98 -0.25 -7.25
C THR A 90 11.00 -0.37 -8.37
N GLN A 91 11.40 -1.61 -8.70
CA GLN A 91 12.29 -1.88 -9.83
C GLN A 91 11.64 -1.56 -11.17
N LEU A 92 10.35 -1.88 -11.34
CA LEU A 92 9.58 -1.59 -12.56
C LEU A 92 9.52 -0.09 -12.91
N ILE A 93 9.71 0.78 -11.92
CA ILE A 93 9.68 2.24 -12.08
C ILE A 93 11.09 2.83 -12.17
N SER A 94 12.06 2.20 -11.52
CA SER A 94 13.45 2.68 -11.46
C SER A 94 14.28 2.32 -12.70
N ASP A 95 13.89 1.28 -13.46
CA ASP A 95 14.55 0.86 -14.71
C ASP A 95 14.16 1.74 -15.92
N LYS A 96 14.42 3.06 -15.84
CA LYS A 96 14.13 4.01 -16.95
C LYS A 96 15.36 4.74 -17.44
#